data_AF-A0A8B6H0C7-F1
#
_entry.id   AF-A0A8B6H0C7-F1
#
_cell.length_a   1.000
_cell.length_b   1.000
_cell.length_c   1.000
_cell.angle_alpha   90.00
_cell.angle_beta   90.00
_cell.angle_gamma   90.00
#
_symmetry.space_group_name_H-M   'P 1'
#
loop_
_entity.id
_entity.type
_entity.pdbx_description
1 polymer ?
#
loop_
_entity_poly.entity_id
_entity_poly.type
_entity_poly.pdbx_seq_one_letter_code
_entity_poly.pdbx_strand_id
1 'polypeptide(L)'
;MAVEMTHKLNDSGCQIKVLHADNDSLHTSRLKVHFEDLEKKDDHQTTYKSLPGGKCLSNDALTSELRELVQQYNRRAESLQNMGSTQANENFNQIVGSKCPKARSYGGSSSFNSRLSAAVLQKNEGYTWLSMVNEASELSPGQFTMKVGETMNKKLERQRENQKTQTFKKRRIEKKKNRKKAQRSSSVKEGTTYQQEVEVNENAYDIIQQIPSSLILTSVKGFIDTLKLSKRVFPKADVDNYRQQTLVKKVLGIEYAAHNAKDDVLSLSELFSQKLQRSCEEDDLHHVNFNSCKLSLKPLVDKKIINATVCIKLARSGINVTHLKLANSRDVNGIKLILTDNNVNNRYASSIIGHLSGCEE
;
A
#
# COMPACT_ATOMS: atom_id res chain seq x y z
N MET A 1 -26.34 24.68 -1.72
CA MET A 1 -27.29 24.09 -2.69
C MET A 1 -28.51 23.48 -1.99
N ALA A 2 -28.44 22.31 -1.33
CA ALA A 2 -29.62 21.72 -0.69
C ALA A 2 -30.26 22.64 0.38
N VAL A 3 -29.46 23.18 1.30
CA VAL A 3 -29.92 24.14 2.33
C VAL A 3 -30.57 25.38 1.72
N GLU A 4 -29.94 25.93 0.68
CA GLU A 4 -30.41 27.13 -0.02
C GLU A 4 -31.72 26.88 -0.80
N MET A 5 -31.91 25.68 -1.35
CA MET A 5 -33.17 25.26 -1.96
C MET A 5 -34.28 25.12 -0.91
N THR A 6 -33.96 24.59 0.28
CA THR A 6 -34.91 24.48 1.40
C THR A 6 -35.39 25.85 1.86
N HIS A 7 -34.49 26.84 1.96
CA HIS A 7 -34.87 28.23 2.26
C HIS A 7 -35.77 28.83 1.18
N LYS A 8 -35.43 28.69 -0.10
CA LYS A 8 -36.28 29.19 -1.20
C LYS A 8 -37.69 28.58 -1.21
N LEU A 9 -37.81 27.30 -0.86
CA LEU A 9 -39.10 26.63 -0.76
C LEU A 9 -39.91 27.14 0.43
N ASN A 10 -39.27 27.40 1.56
CA ASN A 10 -39.91 28.02 2.73
C ASN A 10 -40.36 29.46 2.44
N ASP A 11 -39.52 30.25 1.77
CA ASP A 11 -39.84 31.62 1.35
C ASP A 11 -41.01 31.65 0.34
N SER A 12 -41.23 30.54 -0.38
CA SER A 12 -42.38 30.34 -1.27
C SER A 12 -43.64 29.83 -0.55
N GLY A 13 -43.62 29.75 0.79
CA GLY A 13 -44.75 29.32 1.62
C GLY A 13 -44.90 27.80 1.80
N CYS A 14 -43.93 27.00 1.36
CA CYS A 14 -44.00 25.54 1.49
C CYS A 14 -43.51 25.08 2.87
N GLN A 15 -44.35 24.37 3.63
CA GLN A 15 -43.95 23.75 4.89
C GLN A 15 -43.24 22.40 4.65
N ILE A 16 -41.95 22.34 4.99
CA ILE A 16 -41.13 21.13 4.82
C ILE A 16 -41.10 20.37 6.14
N LYS A 17 -41.78 19.23 6.23
CA LYS A 17 -41.89 18.41 7.45
C LYS A 17 -40.91 17.23 7.49
N VAL A 18 -40.58 16.65 6.33
CA VAL A 18 -39.74 15.44 6.25
C VAL A 18 -38.69 15.61 5.15
N LEU A 19 -37.45 15.25 5.45
CA LEU A 19 -36.34 15.33 4.50
C LEU A 19 -35.73 13.94 4.29
N HIS A 20 -35.77 13.47 3.04
CA HIS A 20 -35.12 12.23 2.62
C HIS A 20 -33.76 12.57 1.99
N ALA A 21 -32.68 12.41 2.76
CA ALA A 21 -31.33 12.67 2.29
C ALA A 21 -30.45 11.43 2.45
N ASP A 22 -29.76 11.07 1.36
CA ASP A 22 -28.68 10.09 1.38
C ASP A 22 -27.54 10.61 2.28
N ASN A 23 -27.52 10.13 3.52
CA ASN A 23 -26.37 10.05 4.43
C ASN A 23 -25.67 11.31 4.97
N ASP A 24 -26.05 12.55 4.67
CA ASP A 24 -25.36 13.69 5.29
C ASP A 24 -26.07 14.19 6.56
N SER A 25 -25.79 13.55 7.70
CA SER A 25 -26.30 13.94 9.04
C SER A 25 -25.99 15.41 9.38
N LEU A 26 -24.93 15.96 8.78
CA LEU A 26 -24.50 17.35 8.92
C LEU A 26 -25.48 18.33 8.26
N HIS A 27 -26.16 17.94 7.17
CA HIS A 27 -27.14 18.79 6.50
C HIS A 27 -28.46 18.87 7.27
N THR A 28 -28.97 17.72 7.74
CA THR A 28 -30.17 17.67 8.56
C THR A 28 -29.98 18.46 9.87
N SER A 29 -28.82 18.33 10.51
CA SER A 29 -28.51 19.05 11.75
C SER A 29 -28.51 20.58 11.56
N ARG A 30 -28.00 21.07 10.42
CA ARG A 30 -28.01 22.51 10.09
C ARG A 30 -29.41 23.03 9.76
N LEU A 31 -30.24 22.21 9.13
CA LEU A 31 -31.61 22.60 8.79
C LEU A 31 -32.54 22.59 10.01
N LYS A 32 -32.33 21.69 10.97
CA LYS A 32 -33.10 21.67 12.23
C LYS A 32 -33.01 22.96 13.05
N VAL A 33 -31.93 23.73 12.90
CA VAL A 33 -31.79 25.06 13.54
C VAL A 33 -32.82 26.06 13.03
N HIS A 34 -33.27 25.91 11.78
CA HIS A 34 -34.21 26.83 11.13
C HIS A 34 -35.60 26.21 10.92
N PHE A 35 -35.73 24.90 11.07
CA PHE A 35 -36.95 24.12 10.87
C PHE A 35 -37.10 23.13 12.03
N GLU A 36 -37.71 23.57 13.13
CA GLU A 36 -37.77 22.82 14.41
C GLU A 36 -38.50 21.47 14.27
N ASP A 37 -39.52 21.40 13.42
CA ASP A 37 -40.35 20.20 13.19
C ASP A 37 -39.80 19.24 12.12
N LEU A 38 -38.55 19.42 11.68
CA LEU A 38 -38.00 18.64 10.57
C LEU A 38 -37.58 17.23 11.02
N GLU A 39 -38.33 16.22 10.59
CA GLU A 39 -38.00 14.82 10.86
C GLU A 39 -37.12 14.21 9.77
N LYS A 40 -36.09 13.46 10.20
CA LYS A 40 -35.33 12.60 9.30
C LYS A 40 -36.10 11.30 9.16
N LYS A 41 -36.42 10.91 7.94
CA LYS A 41 -36.94 9.56 7.68
C LYS A 41 -35.83 8.55 7.96
N ASP A 42 -36.04 7.67 8.94
CA ASP A 42 -35.07 6.64 9.29
C ASP A 42 -35.18 5.48 8.31
N ASP A 43 -34.16 5.31 7.47
CA ASP A 43 -34.10 4.23 6.51
C ASP A 43 -33.58 2.95 7.18
N HIS A 44 -34.38 2.34 8.07
CA HIS A 44 -34.05 1.05 8.69
C HIS A 44 -33.90 -0.11 7.68
N GLN A 45 -34.19 0.11 6.39
CA GLN A 45 -34.00 -0.82 5.28
C GLN A 45 -32.73 -0.56 4.45
N THR A 46 -31.86 0.38 4.82
CA THR A 46 -30.61 0.59 4.07
C THR A 46 -29.64 -0.57 4.23
N THR A 47 -29.30 -1.20 3.10
CA THR A 47 -28.28 -2.27 3.08
C THR A 47 -26.88 -1.66 2.99
N TYR A 48 -26.06 -1.90 4.02
CA TYR A 48 -24.71 -1.35 4.07
C TYR A 48 -23.71 -2.25 3.35
N LYS A 49 -23.36 -1.91 2.11
CA LYS A 49 -22.39 -2.69 1.28
C LYS A 49 -21.04 -2.95 1.94
N SER A 50 -20.63 -2.13 2.92
CA SER A 50 -19.37 -2.23 3.64
C SER A 50 -19.44 -3.00 4.95
N LEU A 51 -20.63 -3.36 5.44
CA LEU A 51 -20.81 -4.07 6.70
C LEU A 51 -21.17 -5.55 6.45
N PRO A 52 -20.70 -6.48 7.30
CA PRO A 52 -21.06 -7.89 7.21
C PRO A 52 -22.58 -8.08 7.23
N GLY A 53 -23.12 -8.81 6.26
CA GLY A 53 -24.55 -9.10 6.16
C GLY A 53 -25.44 -7.89 5.80
N GLY A 54 -24.87 -6.73 5.47
CA GLY A 54 -25.63 -5.55 5.04
C GLY A 54 -26.47 -4.90 6.14
N LYS A 55 -26.38 -5.37 7.39
CA LYS A 55 -27.11 -4.87 8.55
C LYS A 55 -26.32 -3.79 9.27
N CYS A 56 -27.03 -2.91 9.97
CA CYS A 56 -26.42 -1.95 10.88
C CYS A 56 -25.71 -2.68 12.03
N LEU A 57 -24.63 -2.09 12.55
CA LEU A 57 -24.00 -2.59 13.77
C LEU A 57 -24.95 -2.35 14.94
N SER A 58 -25.49 -3.42 15.50
CA SER A 58 -26.44 -3.41 16.62
C SER A 58 -25.87 -4.28 17.73
N ASN A 59 -25.06 -3.66 18.59
CA ASN A 59 -24.53 -4.30 19.79
C ASN A 59 -24.58 -3.26 20.92
N ASP A 60 -25.27 -3.59 22.00
CA ASP A 60 -25.51 -2.68 23.12
C ASP A 60 -24.24 -2.37 23.91
N ALA A 61 -23.32 -3.35 24.02
CA ALA A 61 -22.02 -3.15 24.63
C ALA A 61 -21.16 -2.17 23.80
N LEU A 62 -21.07 -2.41 22.48
CA LEU A 62 -20.39 -1.49 21.56
C LEU A 62 -20.99 -0.08 21.59
N THR A 63 -22.32 0.00 21.68
CA THR A 63 -23.03 1.29 21.76
C THR A 63 -22.68 2.03 23.05
N SER A 64 -22.56 1.30 24.16
CA SER A 64 -22.20 1.87 25.45
C SER A 64 -20.76 2.37 25.46
N GLU A 65 -19.80 1.57 24.97
CA GLU A 65 -18.40 1.96 24.84
C GLU A 65 -18.22 3.19 23.92
N LEU A 66 -18.92 3.20 22.78
CA LEU A 66 -18.89 4.36 21.87
C LEU A 66 -19.48 5.61 22.52
N ARG A 67 -20.53 5.48 23.33
CA ARG A 67 -21.11 6.61 24.08
C ARG A 67 -20.13 7.17 25.10
N GLU A 68 -19.44 6.31 25.86
CA GLU A 68 -18.41 6.76 26.80
C GLU A 68 -17.27 7.47 26.08
N LEU A 69 -16.78 6.92 24.97
CA LEU A 69 -15.74 7.53 24.15
C LEU A 69 -16.18 8.92 23.66
N VAL A 70 -17.40 9.03 23.10
CA VAL A 70 -17.95 10.31 22.64
C VAL A 70 -18.07 11.31 23.80
N GLN A 71 -18.47 10.87 25.00
CA GLN A 71 -18.53 11.74 26.17
C GLN A 71 -17.15 12.27 26.57
N GLN A 72 -16.09 11.48 26.46
CA GLN A 72 -14.72 11.95 26.72
C GLN A 72 -14.30 13.04 25.73
N TYR A 73 -14.67 12.89 24.45
CA TYR A 73 -14.40 13.92 23.43
C TYR A 73 -15.25 15.17 23.65
N ASN A 74 -16.52 15.02 24.05
CA ASN A 74 -17.40 16.15 24.36
C ASN A 74 -16.84 17.00 25.50
N ARG A 75 -16.26 16.38 26.54
CA ARG A 75 -15.58 17.10 27.63
C ARG A 75 -14.38 17.93 27.14
N ARG A 76 -13.78 17.56 26.00
CA ARG A 76 -12.65 18.25 25.38
C ARG A 76 -13.07 19.12 24.19
N ALA A 77 -14.37 19.25 23.92
CA ALA A 77 -14.87 19.90 22.71
C ALA A 77 -14.37 21.34 22.57
N GLU A 78 -14.33 22.13 23.65
CA GLU A 78 -13.80 23.51 23.62
C GLU A 78 -12.32 23.56 23.20
N SER A 79 -11.50 22.62 23.68
CA SER A 79 -10.10 22.53 23.27
C SER A 79 -9.93 22.08 21.82
N LEU A 80 -10.86 21.25 21.32
CA LEU A 80 -10.85 20.71 19.96
C LEU A 80 -11.48 21.67 18.94
N GLN A 81 -12.31 22.63 19.37
CA GLN A 81 -12.94 23.63 18.51
C GLN A 81 -11.92 24.48 17.75
N ASN A 82 -10.78 24.76 18.39
CA ASN A 82 -9.68 25.52 17.77
C ASN A 82 -8.73 24.66 16.92
N MET A 83 -8.89 23.33 16.95
CA MET A 83 -8.15 22.42 16.09
C MET A 83 -8.87 22.27 14.75
N GLY A 84 -8.73 23.30 13.90
CA GLY A 84 -9.23 23.27 12.53
C GLY A 84 -8.72 22.06 11.74
N SER A 85 -9.41 21.71 10.64
CA SER A 85 -9.05 20.57 9.79
C SER A 85 -7.59 20.66 9.30
N THR A 86 -6.76 19.71 9.73
CA THR A 86 -5.36 19.61 9.28
C THR A 86 -5.24 19.30 7.79
N GLN A 87 -6.30 18.81 7.14
CA GLN A 87 -6.32 18.51 5.71
C GLN A 87 -6.14 19.77 4.84
N ALA A 88 -6.69 20.91 5.26
CA ALA A 88 -6.49 22.18 4.53
C ALA A 88 -5.01 22.61 4.55
N ASN A 89 -4.30 22.26 5.64
CA ASN A 89 -2.92 22.67 5.89
C ASN A 89 -1.89 21.61 5.46
N GLU A 90 -2.29 20.43 4.99
CA GLU A 90 -1.34 19.40 4.52
C GLU A 90 -0.42 19.94 3.40
N ASN A 91 -0.97 20.70 2.46
CA ASN A 91 -0.17 21.30 1.41
C ASN A 91 0.87 22.30 1.96
N PHE A 92 0.48 23.13 2.93
CA PHE A 92 1.41 24.06 3.58
C PHE A 92 2.47 23.32 4.40
N ASN A 93 2.07 22.30 5.16
CA ASN A 93 2.97 21.46 5.94
C ASN A 93 4.01 20.76 5.05
N GLN A 94 3.65 20.35 3.83
CA GLN A 94 4.59 19.81 2.86
C GLN A 94 5.59 20.86 2.36
N ILE A 95 5.13 22.10 2.10
CA ILE A 95 6.01 23.21 1.72
C ILE A 95 6.97 23.52 2.88
N VAL A 96 6.48 23.63 4.11
CA VAL A 96 7.30 23.83 5.31
C VAL A 96 8.31 22.69 5.47
N GLY A 97 7.88 21.43 5.34
CA GLY A 97 8.77 20.27 5.39
C GLY A 97 9.86 20.27 4.32
N SER A 98 9.60 20.85 3.15
CA SER A 98 10.61 21.01 2.08
C SER A 98 11.66 22.08 2.41
N LYS A 99 11.27 23.16 3.10
CA LYS A 99 12.17 24.26 3.49
C LYS A 99 12.88 24.00 4.81
N CYS A 100 12.24 23.25 5.71
CA CYS A 100 12.72 22.85 7.03
C CYS A 100 12.61 21.31 7.20
N PRO A 101 13.51 20.53 6.57
CA PRO A 101 13.48 19.08 6.67
C PRO A 101 13.71 18.62 8.12
N LYS A 102 12.90 17.65 8.59
CA LYS A 102 13.04 17.06 9.93
C LYS A 102 14.40 16.40 10.20
N ALA A 103 15.11 16.02 9.14
CA ALA A 103 16.46 15.43 9.23
C ALA A 103 17.54 16.43 9.70
N ARG A 104 17.22 17.73 9.78
CA ARG A 104 18.13 18.78 10.26
C ARG A 104 17.42 19.60 11.33
N SER A 105 18.09 19.83 12.45
CA SER A 105 17.55 20.69 13.51
C SER A 105 17.77 22.15 13.16
N TYR A 106 16.68 22.90 13.04
CA TYR A 106 16.71 24.37 12.90
C TYR A 106 16.02 25.06 14.09
N GLY A 107 15.46 24.30 15.05
CA GLY A 107 14.66 24.83 16.15
C GLY A 107 15.39 25.92 16.94
N GLY A 108 14.71 27.03 17.22
CA GLY A 108 15.25 28.15 17.99
C GLY A 108 16.26 29.06 17.26
N SER A 109 16.55 28.80 15.98
CA SER A 109 17.49 29.62 15.20
C SER A 109 16.80 30.66 14.31
N SER A 110 17.49 31.75 13.97
CA SER A 110 17.02 32.73 12.97
C SER A 110 16.78 32.08 11.59
N SER A 111 17.54 31.03 11.27
CA SER A 111 17.39 30.23 10.05
C SER A 111 16.03 29.56 9.96
N PHE A 112 15.45 29.12 11.09
CA PHE A 112 14.09 28.56 11.11
C PHE A 112 13.05 29.61 10.70
N ASN A 113 13.15 30.83 11.26
CA ASN A 113 12.23 31.92 10.94
C ASN A 113 12.30 32.27 9.45
N SER A 114 13.50 32.43 8.87
CA SER A 114 13.64 32.76 7.44
C SER A 114 13.10 31.65 6.52
N ARG A 115 13.29 30.37 6.89
CA ARG A 115 12.77 29.22 6.13
C ARG A 115 11.26 29.10 6.22
N LEU A 116 10.69 29.39 7.39
CA LEU A 116 9.26 29.41 7.62
C LEU A 116 8.61 30.56 6.82
N SER A 117 9.18 31.76 6.88
CA SER A 117 8.75 32.91 6.07
C SER A 117 8.79 32.60 4.58
N ALA A 118 9.87 31.96 4.09
CA ALA A 118 9.97 31.52 2.70
C ALA A 118 8.87 30.51 2.32
N ALA A 119 8.45 29.62 3.23
CA ALA A 119 7.35 28.69 2.99
C ALA A 119 5.99 29.40 2.90
N VAL A 120 5.76 30.39 3.77
CA VAL A 120 4.54 31.23 3.75
C VAL A 120 4.46 32.05 2.47
N LEU A 121 5.55 32.73 2.10
CA LEU A 121 5.62 33.51 0.87
C LEU A 121 5.42 32.64 -0.37
N GLN A 122 6.05 31.46 -0.44
CA GLN A 122 5.82 30.53 -1.55
C GLN A 122 4.36 30.05 -1.61
N LYS A 123 3.70 29.88 -0.47
CA LYS A 123 2.31 29.44 -0.42
C LYS A 123 1.35 30.51 -0.92
N ASN A 124 1.59 31.76 -0.57
CA ASN A 124 0.74 32.90 -0.89
C ASN A 124 1.01 33.44 -2.30
N GLU A 125 2.27 33.68 -2.63
CA GLU A 125 2.71 34.37 -3.86
C GLU A 125 3.22 33.40 -4.96
N GLY A 126 3.36 32.10 -4.65
CA GLY A 126 3.92 31.12 -5.58
C GLY A 126 5.45 31.16 -5.64
N TYR A 127 6.06 30.57 -6.67
CA TYR A 127 7.52 30.38 -6.76
C TYR A 127 8.32 31.63 -7.13
N THR A 128 7.66 32.72 -7.52
CA THR A 128 8.28 34.02 -7.85
C THR A 128 8.53 34.90 -6.63
N TRP A 129 8.12 34.45 -5.44
CA TRP A 129 8.23 35.20 -4.19
C TRP A 129 9.64 35.75 -3.89
N LEU A 130 10.71 35.04 -4.29
CA LEU A 130 12.08 35.46 -4.03
C LEU A 130 12.44 36.73 -4.84
N SER A 131 11.95 36.85 -6.07
CA SER A 131 12.14 38.05 -6.87
C SER A 131 11.39 39.24 -6.27
N MET A 132 10.18 39.03 -5.73
CA MET A 132 9.43 40.06 -5.01
C MET A 132 10.14 40.53 -3.74
N VAL A 133 10.71 39.60 -2.96
CA VAL A 133 11.50 39.93 -1.76
C VAL A 133 12.76 40.72 -2.13
N ASN A 134 13.45 40.33 -3.20
CA ASN A 134 14.62 41.06 -3.69
C ASN A 134 14.25 42.49 -4.10
N GLU A 135 13.18 42.67 -4.88
CA GLU A 135 12.68 44.00 -5.27
C GLU A 135 12.33 44.86 -4.06
N ALA A 136 11.59 44.29 -3.09
CA ALA A 136 11.23 44.98 -1.85
C ALA A 136 12.46 45.33 -0.97
N SER A 137 13.57 44.61 -1.17
CA SER A 137 14.84 44.87 -0.50
C SER A 137 15.80 45.74 -1.33
N GLU A 138 15.31 46.34 -2.42
CA GLU A 138 16.11 47.15 -3.37
C GLU A 138 17.27 46.38 -4.01
N LEU A 139 17.14 45.05 -4.10
CA LEU A 139 18.07 44.15 -4.77
C LEU A 139 17.56 43.77 -6.16
N SER A 140 18.46 43.27 -7.01
CA SER A 140 18.08 42.76 -8.32
C SER A 140 17.13 41.55 -8.20
N PRO A 141 15.95 41.57 -8.85
CA PRO A 141 15.02 40.43 -8.84
C PRO A 141 15.57 39.15 -9.49
N GLY A 142 16.62 39.28 -10.32
CA GLY A 142 17.29 38.17 -10.99
C GLY A 142 16.45 37.56 -12.12
N GLN A 143 16.83 37.83 -13.37
CA GLN A 143 16.12 37.36 -14.56
C GLN A 143 15.98 35.83 -14.61
N PHE A 144 17.03 35.09 -14.23
CA PHE A 144 16.99 33.63 -14.19
C PHE A 144 16.10 33.10 -13.07
N THR A 145 16.15 33.70 -11.87
CA THR A 145 15.31 33.36 -10.72
C THR A 145 13.83 33.49 -11.07
N MET A 146 13.47 34.61 -11.69
CA MET A 146 12.11 34.89 -12.14
C MET A 146 11.64 33.87 -13.19
N LYS A 147 12.45 33.58 -14.22
CA LYS A 147 12.11 32.60 -15.26
C LYS A 147 11.90 31.18 -14.70
N VAL A 148 12.72 30.77 -13.73
CA VAL A 148 12.54 29.48 -13.03
C VAL A 148 11.26 29.50 -12.20
N GLY A 149 11.00 30.57 -11.47
CA GLY A 149 9.77 30.76 -10.68
C GLY A 149 8.51 30.66 -11.51
N GLU A 150 8.45 31.35 -12.65
CA GLU A 150 7.33 31.30 -13.60
C GLU A 150 7.09 29.90 -14.15
N THR A 151 8.17 29.17 -14.48
CA THR A 151 8.08 27.80 -14.99
C THR A 151 7.47 26.87 -13.93
N MET A 152 7.87 27.03 -12.67
CA MET A 152 7.31 26.27 -11.55
C MET A 152 5.84 26.63 -11.29
N ASN A 153 5.47 27.90 -11.37
CA ASN A 153 4.08 28.35 -11.27
C ASN A 153 3.21 27.74 -12.37
N LYS A 154 3.66 27.77 -13.64
CA LYS A 154 2.96 27.11 -14.76
C LYS A 154 2.77 25.61 -14.54
N LYS A 155 3.78 24.93 -13.98
CA LYS A 155 3.68 23.50 -13.62
C LYS A 155 2.64 23.26 -12.53
N LEU A 156 2.57 24.12 -11.52
CA LEU A 156 1.60 24.04 -10.43
C LEU A 156 0.17 24.23 -10.95
N GLU A 157 -0.06 25.23 -11.81
CA GLU A 157 -1.38 25.46 -12.41
C GLU A 157 -1.84 24.27 -13.25
N ARG A 158 -0.97 23.76 -14.12
CA ARG A 158 -1.28 22.54 -14.90
C ARG A 158 -1.61 21.35 -14.00
N GLN A 159 -0.94 21.21 -12.85
CA GLN A 159 -1.27 20.16 -11.88
C GLN A 159 -2.64 20.37 -11.24
N ARG A 160 -2.99 21.61 -10.87
CA ARG A 160 -4.30 21.96 -10.30
C ARG A 160 -5.43 21.67 -11.29
N GLU A 161 -5.27 22.05 -12.56
CA GLU A 161 -6.21 21.74 -13.63
C GLU A 161 -6.37 20.23 -13.82
N ASN A 162 -5.25 19.52 -13.94
CA ASN A 162 -5.26 18.07 -14.06
C ASN A 162 -5.96 17.38 -12.88
N GLN A 163 -5.77 17.86 -11.66
CA GLN A 163 -6.43 17.29 -10.47
C GLN A 163 -7.96 17.47 -10.48
N LYS A 164 -8.46 18.49 -11.16
CA LYS A 164 -9.92 18.72 -11.33
C LYS A 164 -10.53 17.73 -12.33
N THR A 165 -9.75 17.23 -13.30
CA THR A 165 -10.25 16.34 -14.36
C THR A 165 -10.84 15.04 -13.82
N GLN A 166 -11.86 14.53 -14.52
CA GLN A 166 -12.50 13.26 -14.14
C GLN A 166 -11.54 12.07 -14.28
N THR A 167 -10.68 12.07 -15.30
CA THR A 167 -9.68 11.02 -15.54
C THR A 167 -8.72 10.89 -14.37
N PHE A 168 -8.21 12.00 -13.86
CA PHE A 168 -7.35 12.02 -12.68
C PHE A 168 -8.08 11.47 -11.44
N LYS A 169 -9.32 11.89 -11.20
CA LYS A 169 -10.14 11.41 -10.07
C LYS A 169 -10.41 9.90 -10.17
N LYS A 170 -10.77 9.40 -11.36
CA LYS A 170 -10.95 7.95 -11.62
C LYS A 170 -9.66 7.17 -11.34
N ARG A 171 -8.53 7.62 -11.88
CA ARG A 171 -7.21 7.00 -11.65
C ARG A 171 -6.81 7.01 -10.17
N ARG A 172 -7.14 8.08 -9.43
CA ARG A 172 -6.90 8.15 -7.98
C ARG A 172 -7.69 7.08 -7.22
N ILE A 173 -8.96 6.89 -7.57
CA ILE A 173 -9.82 5.86 -6.95
C ILE A 173 -9.30 4.45 -7.26
N GLU A 174 -8.92 4.20 -8.50
CA GLU A 174 -8.32 2.93 -8.93
C GLU A 174 -7.03 2.62 -8.16
N LYS A 175 -6.10 3.58 -8.09
CA LYS A 175 -4.87 3.43 -7.28
C LYS A 175 -5.19 3.16 -5.81
N LYS A 176 -6.21 3.82 -5.24
CA LYS A 176 -6.66 3.56 -3.86
C LYS A 176 -7.19 2.13 -3.70
N LYS A 177 -7.96 1.62 -4.68
CA LYS A 177 -8.45 0.23 -4.70
C LYS A 177 -7.31 -0.77 -4.78
N ASN A 178 -6.34 -0.54 -5.66
CA ASN A 178 -5.17 -1.41 -5.82
C ASN A 178 -4.31 -1.43 -4.56
N ARG A 179 -4.07 -0.27 -3.94
CA ARG A 179 -3.36 -0.19 -2.66
C ARG A 179 -4.07 -0.96 -1.56
N LYS A 180 -5.39 -0.82 -1.44
CA LYS A 180 -6.19 -1.59 -0.47
C LYS A 180 -6.13 -3.10 -0.73
N LYS A 181 -6.17 -3.52 -2.00
CA LYS A 181 -6.04 -4.94 -2.38
C LYS A 181 -4.66 -5.48 -1.96
N ALA A 182 -3.60 -4.76 -2.30
CA ALA A 182 -2.23 -5.13 -1.92
C ALA A 182 -2.05 -5.21 -0.39
N GLN A 183 -2.57 -4.21 0.34
CA GLN A 183 -2.53 -4.18 1.80
C GLN A 183 -3.32 -5.34 2.44
N ARG A 184 -4.46 -5.73 1.85
CA ARG A 184 -5.22 -6.92 2.32
C ARG A 184 -4.45 -8.21 2.05
N SER A 185 -3.84 -8.35 0.87
CA SER A 185 -3.01 -9.51 0.55
C SER A 185 -1.79 -9.59 1.48
N SER A 186 -1.13 -8.46 1.78
CA SER A 186 0.02 -8.42 2.68
C SER A 186 -0.39 -8.72 4.12
N SER A 187 -1.50 -8.16 4.64
CA SER A 187 -1.98 -8.47 6.00
C SER A 187 -2.36 -9.94 6.17
N VAL A 188 -2.93 -10.57 5.12
CA VAL A 188 -3.24 -12.01 5.13
C VAL A 188 -1.95 -12.86 5.18
N LYS A 189 -0.92 -12.45 4.42
CA LYS A 189 0.39 -13.13 4.36
C LYS A 189 1.23 -12.94 5.63
N GLU A 190 1.29 -11.72 6.17
CA GLU A 190 2.16 -11.31 7.29
C GLU A 190 1.56 -11.70 8.65
N GLY A 191 0.24 -11.78 8.78
CA GLY A 191 -0.43 -12.09 10.05
C GLY A 191 -0.38 -10.95 11.08
N THR A 192 -0.70 -11.29 12.33
CA THR A 192 -0.90 -10.32 13.42
C THR A 192 0.42 -9.78 13.96
N THR A 193 1.10 -8.92 13.21
CA THR A 193 2.36 -8.29 13.68
C THR A 193 2.10 -7.17 14.71
N TYR A 194 0.86 -6.65 14.78
CA TYR A 194 0.48 -5.55 15.68
C TYR A 194 -0.89 -5.81 16.30
N GLN A 195 -1.00 -6.81 17.17
CA GLN A 195 -1.98 -6.74 18.24
C GLN A 195 -1.33 -5.96 19.39
N GLN A 196 -2.01 -4.94 19.92
CA GLN A 196 -1.68 -4.45 21.25
C GLN A 196 -1.87 -5.65 22.21
N GLU A 197 -0.86 -5.92 23.04
CA GLU A 197 -0.84 -7.02 24.04
C GLU A 197 -0.59 -8.45 23.51
N VAL A 198 0.37 -8.65 22.58
CA VAL A 198 1.02 -9.97 22.49
C VAL A 198 2.06 -10.06 23.61
N GLU A 199 1.65 -10.54 24.78
CA GLU A 199 2.57 -11.04 25.79
C GLU A 199 3.46 -12.11 25.15
N VAL A 200 4.77 -11.94 25.33
CA VAL A 200 5.78 -12.88 24.87
C VAL A 200 5.56 -14.18 25.65
N ASN A 201 4.94 -15.17 25.01
CA ASN A 201 4.74 -16.48 25.61
C ASN A 201 6.11 -17.10 25.91
N GLU A 202 6.45 -17.22 27.19
CA GLU A 202 7.75 -17.69 27.69
C GLU A 202 8.08 -19.14 27.24
N ASN A 203 7.07 -19.90 26.81
CA ASN A 203 7.23 -21.27 26.31
C ASN A 203 7.73 -21.36 24.85
N ALA A 204 8.04 -20.23 24.19
CA ALA A 204 8.65 -20.23 22.86
C ALA A 204 10.18 -20.47 22.89
N TYR A 205 10.80 -20.53 24.07
CA TYR A 205 12.26 -20.61 24.21
C TYR A 205 12.87 -21.99 23.88
N ASP A 206 12.08 -23.08 23.92
CA ASP A 206 12.63 -24.45 23.79
C ASP A 206 12.70 -24.99 22.36
N ILE A 207 12.28 -24.24 21.34
CA ILE A 207 12.40 -24.65 19.92
C ILE A 207 13.64 -24.04 19.23
N ILE A 208 14.39 -23.16 19.92
CA ILE A 208 15.54 -22.47 19.35
C ILE A 208 16.85 -23.15 19.78
N GLN A 209 17.06 -24.41 19.37
CA GLN A 209 18.38 -25.06 19.45
C GLN A 209 18.83 -25.69 18.14
N GLN A 210 18.81 -24.91 17.05
CA GLN A 210 19.73 -25.07 15.91
C GLN A 210 19.64 -23.83 15.00
N ILE A 211 20.38 -22.77 15.35
CA ILE A 211 20.63 -21.64 14.44
C ILE A 211 22.09 -21.72 13.99
N PRO A 212 22.29 -21.99 12.69
CA PRO A 212 22.83 -20.95 11.82
C PRO A 212 21.99 -20.72 10.55
N SER A 213 20.67 -20.94 10.59
CA SER A 213 19.80 -20.86 9.41
C SER A 213 19.01 -19.54 9.28
N SER A 214 18.75 -18.81 10.37
CA SER A 214 17.84 -17.66 10.35
C SER A 214 18.41 -16.43 9.64
N LEU A 215 19.70 -16.11 9.81
CA LEU A 215 20.35 -14.96 9.17
C LEU A 215 20.47 -15.10 7.64
N ILE A 216 20.73 -16.31 7.14
CA ILE A 216 20.77 -16.58 5.70
C ILE A 216 19.36 -16.46 5.12
N LEU A 217 18.34 -17.00 5.79
CA LEU A 217 16.95 -16.93 5.32
C LEU A 217 16.35 -15.52 5.39
N THR A 218 16.80 -14.65 6.30
CA THR A 218 16.40 -13.24 6.32
C THR A 218 17.10 -12.40 5.25
N SER A 219 18.31 -12.79 4.84
CA SER A 219 19.15 -12.00 3.91
C SER A 219 19.07 -12.48 2.46
N VAL A 220 18.79 -13.76 2.23
CA VAL A 220 18.73 -14.40 0.91
C VAL A 220 17.29 -14.76 0.56
N LYS A 221 16.70 -14.00 -0.37
CA LYS A 221 15.32 -14.23 -0.82
C LYS A 221 15.14 -15.53 -1.61
N GLY A 222 16.20 -15.98 -2.29
CA GLY A 222 16.21 -17.17 -3.14
C GLY A 222 17.42 -17.20 -4.06
N PHE A 223 17.43 -18.18 -4.97
CA PHE A 223 18.49 -18.41 -5.96
C PHE A 223 17.92 -18.35 -7.37
N ILE A 224 18.73 -17.98 -8.35
CA ILE A 224 18.34 -17.95 -9.76
C ILE A 224 19.23 -18.92 -10.53
N ASP A 225 18.61 -19.77 -11.36
CA ASP A 225 19.32 -20.61 -12.30
C ASP A 225 19.65 -19.81 -13.57
N THR A 226 20.85 -19.22 -13.57
CA THR A 226 21.35 -18.41 -14.69
C THR A 226 21.53 -19.21 -15.97
N LEU A 227 21.76 -20.52 -15.90
CA LEU A 227 21.87 -21.38 -17.08
C LEU A 227 20.51 -21.50 -17.80
N LYS A 228 19.42 -21.68 -17.04
CA LYS A 228 18.07 -21.70 -17.59
C LYS A 228 17.72 -20.36 -18.23
N LEU A 229 18.09 -19.24 -17.60
CA LEU A 229 17.94 -17.91 -18.17
C LEU A 229 18.73 -17.75 -19.47
N SER A 230 20.01 -18.13 -19.48
CA SER A 230 20.86 -18.04 -20.67
C SER A 230 20.30 -18.81 -21.86
N LYS A 231 19.74 -20.00 -21.64
CA LYS A 231 19.08 -20.79 -22.71
C LYS A 231 17.83 -20.14 -23.29
N ARG A 232 17.16 -19.29 -22.51
CA ARG A 232 15.98 -18.54 -22.95
C ARG A 232 16.37 -17.26 -23.70
N VAL A 233 17.44 -16.59 -23.26
CA VAL A 233 17.86 -15.28 -23.81
C VAL A 233 18.75 -15.43 -25.03
N PHE A 234 19.65 -16.41 -25.05
CA PHE A 234 20.63 -16.58 -26.11
C PHE A 234 20.31 -17.83 -26.93
N PRO A 235 20.08 -17.70 -28.25
CA PRO A 235 20.01 -18.84 -29.15
C PRO A 235 21.31 -19.64 -29.12
N LYS A 236 21.18 -20.98 -29.15
CA LYS A 236 22.36 -21.87 -29.12
C LYS A 236 23.32 -21.62 -30.28
N ALA A 237 22.79 -21.20 -31.44
CA ALA A 237 23.59 -20.88 -32.62
C ALA A 237 24.57 -19.71 -32.41
N ASP A 238 24.26 -18.78 -31.49
CA ASP A 238 25.05 -17.57 -31.28
C ASP A 238 26.18 -17.76 -30.25
N VAL A 239 26.00 -18.73 -29.33
CA VAL A 239 26.91 -18.97 -28.20
C VAL A 239 27.61 -20.33 -28.25
N ASP A 240 27.27 -21.19 -29.22
CA ASP A 240 27.73 -22.57 -29.40
C ASP A 240 27.29 -23.54 -28.28
N ASN A 241 27.66 -23.22 -27.04
CA ASN A 241 27.33 -23.96 -25.83
C ASN A 241 27.09 -23.02 -24.65
N TYR A 242 26.48 -23.55 -23.59
CA TYR A 242 26.10 -22.76 -22.41
C TYR A 242 27.04 -22.93 -21.22
N ARG A 243 28.31 -23.33 -21.45
CA ARG A 243 29.32 -23.26 -20.39
C ARG A 243 29.57 -21.81 -20.04
N GLN A 244 29.73 -21.50 -18.77
CA GLN A 244 29.89 -20.13 -18.28
C GLN A 244 31.01 -19.39 -19.01
N GLN A 245 32.20 -20.00 -19.13
CA GLN A 245 33.33 -19.46 -19.89
C GLN A 245 32.96 -19.04 -21.31
N THR A 246 32.24 -19.91 -22.03
CA THR A 246 31.83 -19.66 -23.40
C THR A 246 30.81 -18.52 -23.47
N LEU A 247 29.84 -18.50 -22.56
CA LEU A 247 28.83 -17.44 -22.49
C LEU A 247 29.47 -16.08 -22.20
N VAL A 248 30.37 -16.00 -21.21
CA VAL A 248 31.08 -14.76 -20.86
C VAL A 248 31.93 -14.28 -22.04
N LYS A 249 32.69 -15.17 -22.67
CA LYS A 249 33.51 -14.83 -23.84
C LYS A 249 32.68 -14.35 -25.03
N LYS A 250 31.61 -15.06 -25.39
CA LYS A 250 30.80 -14.74 -26.58
C LYS A 250 29.91 -13.52 -26.38
N VAL A 251 29.34 -13.36 -25.18
CA VAL A 251 28.32 -12.33 -24.92
C VAL A 251 28.92 -11.03 -24.38
N LEU A 252 29.98 -11.13 -23.56
CA LEU A 252 30.66 -9.98 -22.96
C LEU A 252 32.00 -9.66 -23.62
N GLY A 253 32.59 -10.59 -24.39
CA GLY A 253 33.93 -10.41 -24.97
C GLY A 253 35.05 -10.56 -23.94
N ILE A 254 34.78 -11.15 -22.78
CA ILE A 254 35.73 -11.25 -21.66
C ILE A 254 36.23 -12.69 -21.54
N GLU A 255 37.55 -12.84 -21.41
CA GLU A 255 38.16 -14.09 -20.96
C GLU A 255 38.56 -13.97 -19.50
N TYR A 256 38.41 -15.05 -18.74
CA TYR A 256 38.70 -15.08 -17.32
C TYR A 256 39.24 -16.46 -16.91
N ALA A 257 39.86 -16.54 -15.72
CA ALA A 257 40.46 -17.77 -15.21
C ALA A 257 39.39 -18.79 -14.79
N ALA A 258 38.99 -19.63 -15.74
CA ALA A 258 38.14 -20.80 -15.54
C ALA A 258 38.52 -21.63 -14.31
N HIS A 259 37.55 -22.05 -13.48
CA HIS A 259 37.76 -22.89 -12.30
C HIS A 259 38.38 -22.16 -11.10
N ASN A 260 38.51 -20.83 -11.16
CA ASN A 260 38.69 -19.98 -10.00
C ASN A 260 37.33 -19.51 -9.49
N ALA A 261 36.92 -19.96 -8.31
CA ALA A 261 35.59 -19.66 -7.76
C ALA A 261 35.27 -18.16 -7.66
N LYS A 262 36.27 -17.31 -7.37
CA LYS A 262 36.08 -15.86 -7.28
C LYS A 262 35.82 -15.26 -8.66
N ASP A 263 36.65 -15.62 -9.65
CA ASP A 263 36.51 -15.09 -11.01
C ASP A 263 35.27 -15.66 -11.71
N ASP A 264 34.88 -16.90 -11.39
CA ASP A 264 33.63 -17.50 -11.84
C ASP A 264 32.42 -16.71 -11.30
N VAL A 265 32.41 -16.35 -10.00
CA VAL A 265 31.30 -15.57 -9.43
C VAL A 265 31.26 -14.15 -10.00
N LEU A 266 32.41 -13.48 -10.12
CA LEU A 266 32.48 -12.12 -10.67
C LEU A 266 32.02 -12.08 -12.13
N SER A 267 32.51 -13.00 -12.95
CA SER A 267 32.15 -13.08 -14.37
C SER A 267 30.67 -13.46 -14.57
N LEU A 268 30.13 -14.35 -13.73
CA LEU A 268 28.70 -14.69 -13.76
C LEU A 268 27.82 -13.53 -13.31
N SER A 269 28.24 -12.79 -12.28
CA SER A 269 27.55 -11.58 -11.80
C SER A 269 27.49 -10.50 -12.88
N GLU A 270 28.58 -10.32 -13.62
CA GLU A 270 28.65 -9.37 -14.74
C GLU A 270 27.73 -9.79 -15.89
N LEU A 271 27.77 -11.07 -16.28
CA LEU A 271 26.88 -11.64 -17.30
C LEU A 271 25.41 -11.46 -16.91
N PHE A 272 25.09 -11.70 -15.64
CA PHE A 272 23.73 -11.54 -15.15
C PHE A 272 23.29 -10.07 -15.22
N SER A 273 24.06 -9.16 -14.63
CA SER A 273 23.71 -7.74 -14.50
C SER A 273 23.58 -7.04 -15.86
N GLN A 274 24.52 -7.32 -16.78
CA GLN A 274 24.51 -6.66 -18.09
C GLN A 274 23.49 -7.25 -19.06
N LYS A 275 23.28 -8.58 -19.03
CA LYS A 275 22.63 -9.27 -20.16
C LYS A 275 21.40 -10.10 -19.78
N LEU A 276 21.31 -10.62 -18.55
CA LEU A 276 20.20 -11.51 -18.15
C LEU A 276 19.16 -10.84 -17.26
N GLN A 277 19.54 -9.82 -16.47
CA GLN A 277 18.67 -9.22 -15.45
C GLN A 277 17.35 -8.70 -16.01
N ARG A 278 17.36 -8.10 -17.21
CA ARG A 278 16.15 -7.57 -17.87
C ARG A 278 15.16 -8.66 -18.29
N SER A 279 15.64 -9.89 -18.44
CA SER A 279 14.86 -11.05 -18.87
C SER A 279 14.55 -12.00 -17.72
N CYS A 280 14.81 -11.60 -16.47
CA CYS A 280 14.52 -12.37 -15.27
C CYS A 280 13.10 -12.04 -14.79
N GLU A 281 12.26 -13.06 -14.62
CA GLU A 281 10.90 -12.94 -14.10
C GLU A 281 10.84 -13.43 -12.65
N GLU A 282 9.76 -13.10 -11.91
CA GLU A 282 9.58 -13.60 -10.53
C GLU A 282 9.55 -15.13 -10.46
N ASP A 283 9.03 -15.79 -11.50
CA ASP A 283 8.97 -17.25 -11.62
C ASP A 283 10.35 -17.94 -11.76
N ASP A 284 11.41 -17.17 -12.04
CA ASP A 284 12.78 -17.68 -12.11
C ASP A 284 13.49 -17.68 -10.75
N LEU A 285 12.90 -17.07 -9.72
CA LEU A 285 13.42 -17.07 -8.36
C LEU A 285 13.05 -18.38 -7.63
N HIS A 286 14.06 -19.16 -7.28
CA HIS A 286 13.93 -20.36 -6.47
C HIS A 286 14.07 -20.01 -4.98
N HIS A 287 12.96 -20.00 -4.25
CA HIS A 287 12.98 -19.76 -2.81
C HIS A 287 13.75 -20.84 -2.06
N VAL A 288 14.51 -20.43 -1.04
CA VAL A 288 15.35 -21.33 -0.22
C VAL A 288 14.52 -22.45 0.44
N ASN A 289 13.26 -22.17 0.75
CA ASN A 289 12.33 -23.10 1.39
C ASN A 289 11.56 -23.99 0.40
N PHE A 290 11.98 -24.07 -0.88
CA PHE A 290 11.26 -24.81 -1.91
C PHE A 290 11.01 -26.27 -1.53
N ASN A 291 12.06 -26.99 -1.07
CA ASN A 291 11.94 -28.41 -0.74
C ASN A 291 11.04 -28.64 0.49
N SER A 292 11.17 -27.82 1.53
CA SER A 292 10.30 -27.89 2.71
C SER A 292 8.84 -27.60 2.36
N CYS A 293 8.59 -26.59 1.51
CA CYS A 293 7.24 -26.27 1.05
C CYS A 293 6.65 -27.39 0.18
N LYS A 294 7.45 -27.96 -0.72
CA LYS A 294 7.05 -29.08 -1.57
C LYS A 294 6.72 -30.33 -0.74
N LEU A 295 7.55 -30.66 0.26
CA LEU A 295 7.30 -31.78 1.18
C LEU A 295 6.02 -31.55 1.98
N SER A 296 5.82 -30.34 2.51
CA SER A 296 4.60 -29.97 3.22
C SER A 296 3.34 -30.17 2.38
N LEU A 297 3.39 -29.84 1.08
CA LEU A 297 2.25 -29.97 0.15
C LEU A 297 2.08 -31.39 -0.42
N LYS A 298 3.03 -32.30 -0.22
CA LYS A 298 2.99 -33.67 -0.76
C LYS A 298 1.73 -34.45 -0.40
N PRO A 299 1.19 -34.40 0.84
CA PRO A 299 -0.07 -35.08 1.17
C PRO A 299 -1.26 -34.66 0.30
N LEU A 300 -1.30 -33.40 -0.14
CA LEU A 300 -2.35 -32.90 -1.06
C LEU A 300 -2.22 -33.50 -2.46
N VAL A 301 -0.97 -33.77 -2.89
CA VAL A 301 -0.70 -34.42 -4.18
C VAL A 301 -1.05 -35.91 -4.10
N ASP A 302 -0.64 -36.57 -3.03
CA ASP A 302 -0.87 -38.00 -2.83
C ASP A 302 -2.38 -38.30 -2.74
N LYS A 303 -3.17 -37.40 -2.12
CA LYS A 303 -4.65 -37.45 -2.09
C LYS A 303 -5.32 -36.92 -3.37
N LYS A 304 -4.57 -36.59 -4.41
CA LYS A 304 -5.05 -36.05 -5.71
C LYS A 304 -5.91 -34.78 -5.60
N ILE A 305 -5.74 -34.02 -4.52
CA ILE A 305 -6.44 -32.74 -4.30
C ILE A 305 -5.83 -31.67 -5.22
N ILE A 306 -4.51 -31.66 -5.34
CA ILE A 306 -3.76 -30.84 -6.29
C ILE A 306 -2.86 -31.73 -7.14
N ASN A 307 -2.51 -31.28 -8.35
CA ASN A 307 -1.54 -31.99 -9.17
C ASN A 307 -0.10 -31.60 -8.83
N ALA A 308 0.87 -32.39 -9.29
CA ALA A 308 2.29 -32.15 -9.05
C ALA A 308 2.76 -30.77 -9.57
N THR A 309 2.20 -30.30 -10.68
CA THR A 309 2.50 -28.99 -11.26
C THR A 309 2.08 -27.84 -10.34
N VAL A 310 0.88 -27.92 -9.75
CA VAL A 310 0.36 -26.92 -8.80
C VAL A 310 1.15 -26.96 -7.51
N CYS A 311 1.52 -28.14 -7.01
CA CYS A 311 2.40 -28.28 -5.85
C CYS A 311 3.74 -27.58 -6.08
N ILE A 312 4.38 -27.80 -7.24
CA ILE A 312 5.64 -27.13 -7.59
C ILE A 312 5.45 -25.61 -7.68
N LYS A 313 4.36 -25.12 -8.28
CA LYS A 313 4.07 -23.68 -8.36
C LYS A 313 3.93 -23.05 -6.97
N LEU A 314 3.11 -23.63 -6.10
CA LEU A 314 2.91 -23.13 -4.74
C LEU A 314 4.21 -23.19 -3.93
N ALA A 315 4.96 -24.29 -4.03
CA ALA A 315 6.25 -24.43 -3.34
C ALA A 315 7.31 -23.45 -3.86
N ARG A 316 7.32 -23.15 -5.17
CA ARG A 316 8.19 -22.11 -5.74
C ARG A 316 7.88 -20.77 -5.11
N SER A 317 6.62 -20.44 -4.91
CA SER A 317 6.20 -19.20 -4.23
C SER A 317 6.34 -19.23 -2.70
N GLY A 318 7.02 -20.23 -2.12
CA GLY A 318 7.20 -20.36 -0.68
C GLY A 318 5.94 -20.76 0.11
N ILE A 319 4.88 -21.20 -0.55
CA ILE A 319 3.63 -21.61 0.11
C ILE A 319 3.73 -23.06 0.59
N ASN A 320 3.32 -23.29 1.83
CA ASN A 320 3.28 -24.61 2.47
C ASN A 320 1.85 -24.86 2.99
N VAL A 321 1.60 -26.02 3.61
CA VAL A 321 0.27 -26.34 4.16
C VAL A 321 -0.12 -25.43 5.32
N THR A 322 0.82 -24.96 6.14
CA THR A 322 0.50 -24.06 7.26
C THR A 322 -0.03 -22.72 6.77
N HIS A 323 0.56 -22.15 5.71
CA HIS A 323 0.05 -20.96 5.05
C HIS A 323 -1.39 -21.15 4.52
N LEU A 324 -1.70 -22.33 3.96
CA LEU A 324 -3.06 -22.64 3.47
C LEU A 324 -4.06 -22.79 4.60
N LYS A 325 -3.70 -23.51 5.68
CA LYS A 325 -4.53 -23.63 6.90
C LYS A 325 -4.82 -22.27 7.50
N LEU A 326 -3.78 -21.45 7.63
CA LEU A 326 -3.88 -20.10 8.19
C LEU A 326 -4.78 -19.20 7.33
N ALA A 327 -4.61 -19.22 6.00
CA ALA A 327 -5.46 -18.47 5.10
C ALA A 327 -6.94 -18.90 5.17
N ASN A 328 -7.20 -20.20 5.35
CA ASN A 328 -8.55 -20.74 5.53
C ASN A 328 -9.18 -20.24 6.84
N SER A 329 -8.41 -20.24 7.94
CA SER A 329 -8.90 -19.80 9.25
C SER A 329 -9.21 -18.30 9.32
N ARG A 330 -8.50 -17.48 8.54
CA ARG A 330 -8.59 -16.01 8.60
C ARG A 330 -9.64 -15.42 7.67
N ASP A 331 -9.87 -16.04 6.52
CA ASP A 331 -10.82 -15.56 5.52
C ASP A 331 -11.42 -16.76 4.78
N VAL A 332 -12.75 -16.79 4.68
CA VAL A 332 -13.49 -17.81 3.91
C VAL A 332 -13.02 -17.87 2.44
N ASN A 333 -12.47 -16.78 1.90
CA ASN A 333 -11.89 -16.74 0.55
C ASN A 333 -10.35 -16.74 0.54
N GLY A 334 -9.68 -16.93 1.68
CA GLY A 334 -8.23 -16.82 1.82
C GLY A 334 -7.47 -17.77 0.88
N ILE A 335 -7.92 -19.02 0.75
CA ILE A 335 -7.31 -19.98 -0.17
C ILE A 335 -7.47 -19.54 -1.63
N LYS A 336 -8.65 -19.01 -2.03
CA LYS A 336 -8.86 -18.50 -3.40
C LYS A 336 -7.94 -17.33 -3.72
N LEU A 337 -7.70 -16.45 -2.74
CA LEU A 337 -6.77 -15.33 -2.90
C LEU A 337 -5.34 -15.83 -3.10
N ILE A 338 -4.88 -16.79 -2.29
CA ILE A 338 -3.56 -17.41 -2.45
C ILE A 338 -3.42 -18.06 -3.84
N LEU A 339 -4.40 -18.84 -4.29
CA LEU A 339 -4.32 -19.49 -5.59
C LEU A 339 -4.27 -18.46 -6.74
N THR A 340 -5.09 -17.42 -6.67
CA THR A 340 -5.12 -16.36 -7.67
C THR A 340 -3.79 -15.59 -7.74
N ASP A 341 -3.21 -15.25 -6.59
CA ASP A 341 -1.93 -14.55 -6.51
C ASP A 341 -0.76 -15.37 -7.08
N ASN A 342 -0.93 -16.69 -7.21
CA ASN A 342 0.10 -17.61 -7.69
C ASN A 342 -0.22 -18.23 -9.06
N ASN A 343 -1.13 -17.61 -9.82
CA ASN A 343 -1.55 -18.08 -11.14
C ASN A 343 -2.00 -19.57 -11.13
N VAL A 344 -2.66 -19.97 -10.05
CA VAL A 344 -3.26 -21.30 -9.88
C VAL A 344 -4.78 -21.18 -10.02
N ASN A 345 -5.38 -22.14 -10.72
CA ASN A 345 -6.82 -22.15 -10.94
C ASN A 345 -7.59 -22.31 -9.62
N ASN A 346 -8.57 -21.43 -9.38
CA ASN A 346 -9.39 -21.43 -8.17
C ASN A 346 -10.25 -22.68 -7.97
N ARG A 347 -10.38 -23.57 -8.98
CA ARG A 347 -11.07 -24.86 -8.85
C ARG A 347 -10.53 -25.74 -7.72
N TYR A 348 -9.25 -25.60 -7.39
CA TYR A 348 -8.62 -26.38 -6.31
C TYR A 348 -9.03 -25.90 -4.91
N ALA A 349 -9.58 -24.69 -4.78
CA ALA A 349 -9.86 -24.08 -3.49
C ALA A 349 -10.82 -24.92 -2.64
N SER A 350 -11.95 -25.35 -3.20
CA SER A 350 -12.97 -26.11 -2.46
C SER A 350 -12.43 -27.46 -1.96
N SER A 351 -11.64 -28.16 -2.78
CA SER A 351 -11.04 -29.45 -2.43
C SER A 351 -9.94 -29.29 -1.37
N ILE A 352 -9.15 -28.22 -1.44
CA ILE A 352 -8.15 -27.88 -0.41
C ILE A 352 -8.86 -27.55 0.90
N ILE A 353 -9.89 -26.70 0.89
CA ILE A 353 -10.67 -26.33 2.08
C ILE A 353 -11.27 -27.58 2.74
N GLY A 354 -11.92 -28.44 1.97
CA GLY A 354 -12.53 -29.67 2.49
C GLY A 354 -11.51 -30.59 3.14
N HIS A 355 -10.32 -30.73 2.55
CA HIS A 355 -9.27 -31.54 3.12
C HIS A 355 -8.64 -30.94 4.39
N LEU A 356 -8.43 -29.62 4.41
CA LEU A 356 -7.85 -28.94 5.58
C LEU A 356 -8.81 -28.89 6.76
N SER A 357 -10.12 -28.84 6.50
CA SER A 357 -11.17 -28.85 7.54
C SER A 357 -11.48 -30.26 8.07
N GLY A 358 -11.14 -31.31 7.31
CA GLY A 358 -11.27 -32.71 7.73
C GLY A 358 -9.99 -33.32 8.33
N CYS A 359 -9.01 -32.48 8.70
CA CYS A 359 -7.77 -32.88 9.36
C CYS A 359 -7.64 -32.31 10.79
N GLU A 360 -8.77 -31.93 11.41
CA GLU A 360 -8.85 -31.76 12.86
C GLU A 360 -9.15 -33.14 13.48
N GLU A 361 -8.09 -33.91 13.71
CA GLU A 361 -7.99 -34.96 14.74
C GLU A 361 -6.60 -34.87 15.37
#